data_AF-A0ABD5TZU0-F1
#
_entry.id   AF-A0ABD5TZU0-F1
#
_cell.length_a   1.000
_cell.length_b   1.000
_cell.length_c   1.000
_cell.angle_alpha   90.00
_cell.angle_beta   90.00
_cell.angle_gamma   90.00
#
_symmetry.space_group_name_H-M   'P 1'
#
loop_
_entity.id
_entity.type
_entity.pdbx_description
1 polymer ?
#
loop_
_entity_poly.entity_id
_entity_poly.type
_entity_poly.pdbx_seq_one_letter_code
_entity_poly.pdbx_strand_id
1 'polypeptide(L)'
;MAPNEIWTTGATLEGLLLDLIGASLVLFPELPVVKGAFVPTRRIDQIKEARHSLFENRRLQRGDEGFREIVHICSQRADIEDIPDLIRAVPSNRFGSGVQFLMEKPNWSPDGDYGKDDIIPLDKYDSETIETRPMVDQWITQYLGELEGEATQVAFLIGLSFLVMGFSLQLLATSCRNDIFCGL
;
A
#
# COMPACT_ATOMS: atom_id res chain seq x y z
N MET A 1 -28.65 11.72 -44.65
CA MET A 1 -27.96 11.92 -43.36
C MET A 1 -26.83 10.92 -43.31
N ALA A 2 -25.59 11.40 -43.44
CA ALA A 2 -24.42 10.55 -43.55
C ALA A 2 -24.13 9.94 -42.17
N PRO A 3 -24.15 8.60 -42.00
CA PRO A 3 -23.85 7.96 -40.72
C PRO A 3 -22.47 8.35 -40.17
N ASN A 4 -21.55 8.81 -41.01
CA ASN A 4 -20.14 9.03 -40.68
C ASN A 4 -19.86 10.29 -39.81
N GLU A 5 -20.75 11.28 -39.78
CA GLU A 5 -20.54 12.49 -38.94
C GLU A 5 -20.78 12.23 -37.45
N ILE A 6 -21.66 11.28 -37.12
CA ILE A 6 -21.99 10.94 -35.72
C ILE A 6 -20.81 10.19 -35.08
N TRP A 7 -20.17 9.28 -35.81
CA TRP A 7 -19.02 8.50 -35.33
C TRP A 7 -17.77 9.37 -35.09
N THR A 8 -17.49 10.32 -35.98
CA THR A 8 -16.30 11.19 -35.88
C THR A 8 -16.42 12.21 -34.75
N THR A 9 -17.63 12.74 -34.51
CA THR A 9 -17.90 13.66 -33.39
C THR A 9 -17.90 12.95 -32.04
N GLY A 10 -18.38 11.70 -31.99
CA GLY A 10 -18.32 10.85 -30.79
C GLY A 10 -16.88 10.53 -30.37
N ALA A 11 -16.05 10.06 -31.30
CA ALA A 11 -14.65 9.69 -31.02
C ALA A 11 -13.78 10.89 -30.58
N THR A 12 -14.05 12.10 -31.08
CA THR A 12 -13.34 13.31 -30.63
C THR A 12 -13.75 13.74 -29.23
N LEU A 13 -15.04 13.65 -28.89
CA LEU A 13 -15.52 13.94 -27.54
C LEU A 13 -14.99 12.93 -26.52
N GLU A 14 -15.07 11.64 -26.84
CA GLU A 14 -14.54 10.55 -26.01
C GLU A 14 -13.03 10.70 -25.80
N GLY A 15 -12.28 10.99 -26.86
CA GLY A 15 -10.84 11.25 -26.77
C GLY A 15 -10.51 12.44 -25.86
N LEU A 16 -11.28 13.53 -25.94
CA LEU A 16 -11.08 14.71 -25.11
C LEU A 16 -11.44 14.46 -23.63
N LEU A 17 -12.44 13.64 -23.36
CA LEU A 17 -12.77 13.19 -22.00
C LEU A 17 -11.67 12.32 -21.41
N LEU A 18 -11.11 11.38 -22.19
CA LEU A 18 -9.98 10.56 -21.78
C LEU A 18 -8.74 11.42 -21.49
N ASP A 19 -8.45 12.41 -22.34
CA ASP A 19 -7.34 13.34 -22.11
C ASP A 19 -7.55 14.18 -20.85
N LEU A 20 -8.78 14.65 -20.60
CA LEU A 20 -9.11 15.41 -19.40
C LEU A 20 -8.92 14.58 -18.12
N ILE A 21 -9.40 13.33 -18.13
CA ILE A 21 -9.22 12.39 -17.01
C ILE A 21 -7.72 12.09 -16.82
N GLY A 22 -7.01 11.79 -17.90
CA GLY A 22 -5.59 11.49 -17.87
C GLY A 22 -4.75 12.66 -17.35
N ALA A 23 -5.00 13.87 -17.85
CA ALA A 23 -4.36 15.09 -17.38
C ALA A 23 -4.65 15.35 -15.89
N SER A 24 -5.88 15.10 -15.43
CA SER A 24 -6.25 15.28 -14.02
C SER A 24 -5.46 14.33 -13.11
N LEU A 25 -5.31 13.07 -13.51
CA LEU A 25 -4.53 12.07 -12.78
C LEU A 25 -3.03 12.37 -12.75
N VAL A 26 -2.49 12.97 -13.82
CA VAL A 26 -1.08 13.34 -13.94
C VAL A 26 -0.74 14.64 -13.20
N LEU A 27 -1.57 15.67 -13.36
CA LEU A 27 -1.31 17.00 -12.81
C LEU A 27 -1.70 17.11 -11.33
N PHE A 28 -2.68 16.33 -10.91
CA PHE A 28 -3.23 16.41 -9.56
C PHE A 28 -3.36 15.05 -8.87
N PRO A 29 -2.27 14.26 -8.79
CA PRO A 29 -2.31 12.94 -8.15
C PRO A 29 -2.59 13.03 -6.64
N GLU A 30 -2.22 14.15 -6.02
CA GLU A 30 -2.40 14.43 -4.58
C GLU A 30 -3.84 14.77 -4.20
N LEU A 31 -4.76 14.93 -5.17
CA LEU A 31 -6.16 15.20 -4.83
C LEU A 31 -6.73 14.04 -4.00
N PRO A 32 -7.46 14.31 -2.91
CA PRO A 32 -7.98 13.27 -2.02
C PRO A 32 -8.82 12.20 -2.72
N VAL A 33 -9.52 12.58 -3.81
CA VAL A 33 -10.32 11.67 -4.62
C VAL A 33 -9.44 10.71 -5.43
N VAL A 34 -8.35 11.21 -6.02
CA VAL A 34 -7.39 10.42 -6.78
C VAL A 34 -6.59 9.54 -5.81
N LYS A 35 -6.01 10.15 -4.78
CA LYS A 35 -5.30 9.45 -3.72
C LYS A 35 -6.16 8.37 -3.08
N GLY A 36 -7.42 8.66 -2.73
CA GLY A 36 -8.34 7.68 -2.15
C GLY A 36 -8.76 6.53 -3.08
N ALA A 37 -8.69 6.72 -4.41
CA ALA A 37 -9.01 5.69 -5.38
C ALA A 37 -7.85 4.69 -5.61
N PHE A 38 -6.60 5.15 -5.46
CA PHE A 38 -5.40 4.33 -5.74
C PHE A 38 -4.63 3.90 -4.49
N VAL A 39 -4.77 4.63 -3.38
CA VAL A 39 -4.15 4.26 -2.11
C VAL A 39 -4.90 3.08 -1.50
N PRO A 40 -4.20 2.02 -1.05
CA PRO A 40 -4.81 0.91 -0.34
C PRO A 40 -5.19 1.35 1.09
N THR A 41 -6.25 2.15 1.21
CA THR A 41 -6.75 2.76 2.46
C THR A 41 -6.91 1.73 3.55
N ARG A 42 -7.56 0.60 3.26
CA ARG A 42 -7.68 -0.52 4.20
C ARG A 42 -6.33 -0.99 4.75
N ARG A 43 -5.31 -1.15 3.90
CA ARG A 43 -3.98 -1.62 4.31
C ARG A 43 -3.26 -0.58 5.16
N ILE A 44 -3.37 0.69 4.79
CA ILE A 44 -2.82 1.80 5.57
C ILE A 44 -3.49 1.90 6.94
N ASP A 45 -4.80 1.78 7.00
CA ASP A 45 -5.57 1.84 8.24
C ASP A 45 -5.19 0.67 9.17
N GLN A 46 -5.05 -0.54 8.62
CA GLN A 46 -4.54 -1.70 9.35
C GLN A 46 -3.14 -1.47 9.94
N ILE A 47 -2.22 -0.88 9.16
CA ILE A 47 -0.88 -0.56 9.64
C ILE A 47 -0.92 0.53 10.71
N LYS A 48 -1.77 1.56 10.56
CA LYS A 48 -1.92 2.63 11.56
C LYS A 48 -2.52 2.12 12.88
N GLU A 49 -3.51 1.24 12.81
CA GLU A 49 -4.12 0.61 13.98
C GLU A 49 -3.12 -0.32 14.68
N ALA A 50 -2.39 -1.14 13.92
CA ALA A 50 -1.34 -1.99 14.45
C ALA A 50 -0.19 -1.17 15.08
N ARG A 51 0.21 -0.07 14.45
CA ARG A 51 1.19 0.90 14.99
C ARG A 51 0.73 1.43 16.35
N HIS A 52 -0.53 1.88 16.43
CA HIS A 52 -1.11 2.40 17.66
C HIS A 52 -1.14 1.32 18.76
N SER A 53 -1.64 0.12 18.46
CA SER A 53 -1.67 -1.00 19.40
C SER A 53 -0.25 -1.39 19.86
N LEU A 54 0.71 -1.45 18.95
CA LEU A 54 2.10 -1.77 19.26
C LEU A 54 2.73 -0.75 20.22
N PHE A 55 2.48 0.55 20.04
CA PHE A 55 3.11 1.61 20.84
C PHE A 55 2.36 1.97 22.12
N GLU A 56 1.03 1.82 22.14
CA GLU A 56 0.20 2.08 23.33
C GLU A 56 0.02 0.84 24.19
N ASN A 57 -0.46 -0.25 23.61
CA ASN A 57 -0.68 -1.52 24.32
C ASN A 57 0.62 -2.29 24.55
N ARG A 58 1.73 -1.85 23.93
CA ARG A 58 3.07 -2.46 24.02
C ARG A 58 3.09 -3.93 23.59
N ARG A 59 2.09 -4.35 22.82
CA ARG A 59 1.85 -5.75 22.45
C ARG A 59 1.08 -5.82 21.13
N LEU A 60 1.47 -6.74 20.26
CA LEU A 60 0.77 -7.08 19.03
C LEU A 60 0.87 -8.59 18.78
N GLN A 61 -0.24 -9.27 18.53
CA GLN A 61 -0.34 -10.75 18.40
C GLN A 61 -0.78 -11.20 17.02
N ARG A 62 -0.51 -12.47 16.67
CA ARG A 62 -0.81 -13.08 15.35
C ARG A 62 -2.29 -13.11 14.92
N GLY A 63 -3.22 -12.70 15.76
CA GLY A 63 -4.64 -12.50 15.40
C GLY A 63 -5.04 -11.04 15.19
N ASP A 64 -4.18 -10.09 15.57
CA ASP A 64 -4.50 -8.67 15.59
C ASP A 64 -4.49 -8.09 14.17
N GLU A 65 -5.39 -7.14 13.93
CA GLU A 65 -5.46 -6.43 12.66
C GLU A 65 -4.15 -5.67 12.40
N GLY A 66 -3.58 -5.86 11.20
CA GLY A 66 -2.29 -5.29 10.80
C GLY A 66 -1.02 -5.96 11.39
N PHE A 67 -1.14 -7.03 12.20
CA PHE A 67 0.04 -7.77 12.71
C PHE A 67 0.98 -8.23 11.59
N ARG A 68 0.42 -8.86 10.56
CA ARG A 68 1.20 -9.37 9.42
C ARG A 68 1.99 -8.29 8.70
N GLU A 69 1.43 -7.09 8.60
CA GLU A 69 2.08 -5.96 7.95
C GLU A 69 3.24 -5.43 8.79
N ILE A 70 3.05 -5.27 10.11
CA ILE A 70 4.13 -4.85 11.01
C ILE A 70 5.25 -5.86 11.04
N VAL A 71 4.94 -7.16 11.11
CA VAL A 71 5.95 -8.23 11.01
C VAL A 71 6.72 -8.12 9.71
N HIS A 72 6.04 -7.95 8.58
CA HIS A 72 6.68 -7.81 7.27
C HIS A 72 7.63 -6.61 7.22
N ILE A 73 7.22 -5.45 7.73
CA ILE A 73 8.04 -4.24 7.79
C ILE A 73 9.30 -4.49 8.64
N CYS A 74 9.14 -5.12 9.80
CA CYS A 74 10.26 -5.40 10.69
C CYS A 74 11.19 -6.49 10.13
N SER A 75 10.66 -7.56 9.54
CA SER A 75 11.46 -8.68 9.02
C SER A 75 12.34 -8.26 7.84
N GLN A 76 11.89 -7.34 7.00
CA GLN A 76 12.69 -6.76 5.91
C GLN A 76 13.91 -5.96 6.40
N ARG A 77 13.89 -5.46 7.64
CA ARG A 77 14.90 -4.54 8.17
C ARG A 77 15.80 -5.17 9.23
N ALA A 78 15.27 -6.15 9.97
CA ALA A 78 15.95 -6.80 11.08
C ALA A 78 16.45 -8.22 10.76
N ASP A 79 16.41 -8.63 9.49
CA ASP A 79 16.90 -9.95 8.99
C ASP A 79 16.29 -11.14 9.75
N ILE A 80 14.97 -11.09 9.95
CA ILE A 80 14.22 -12.07 10.72
C ILE A 80 13.72 -13.15 9.76
N GLU A 81 14.28 -14.36 9.87
CA GLU A 81 13.95 -15.48 8.98
C GLU A 81 12.60 -16.12 9.30
N ASP A 82 12.15 -16.04 10.56
CA ASP A 82 10.96 -16.72 11.07
C ASP A 82 9.79 -15.76 11.37
N ILE A 83 8.56 -16.19 11.06
CA ILE A 83 7.36 -15.40 11.39
C ILE A 83 7.08 -15.52 12.89
N PRO A 84 7.11 -14.42 13.67
CA PRO A 84 6.79 -14.44 15.09
C PRO A 84 5.30 -14.61 15.33
N ASP A 85 4.94 -14.97 16.56
CA ASP A 85 3.54 -15.01 17.02
C ASP A 85 3.17 -13.76 17.85
N LEU A 86 4.17 -13.04 18.34
CA LEU A 86 4.00 -11.90 19.25
C LEU A 86 5.12 -10.87 19.07
N ILE A 87 4.75 -9.60 19.06
CA ILE A 87 5.67 -8.46 19.17
C ILE A 87 5.38 -7.75 20.50
N ARG A 88 6.40 -7.53 21.33
CA ARG A 88 6.25 -6.89 22.63
C ARG A 88 7.27 -5.79 22.88
N ALA A 89 6.83 -4.71 23.50
CA ALA A 89 7.72 -3.65 23.97
C ALA A 89 8.24 -3.94 25.38
N VAL A 90 9.55 -4.07 25.52
CA VAL A 90 10.26 -4.26 26.79
C VAL A 90 11.13 -3.06 27.14
N PRO A 91 11.37 -2.79 28.44
CA PRO A 91 12.35 -1.79 28.86
C PRO A 91 13.74 -2.22 28.39
N SER A 92 14.44 -1.35 27.67
CA SER A 92 15.80 -1.60 27.21
C SER A 92 16.80 -1.12 28.25
N ASN A 93 17.57 -2.05 28.80
CA ASN A 93 18.72 -1.75 29.63
C ASN A 93 19.96 -1.36 28.81
N ARG A 94 19.95 -1.58 27.48
CA ARG A 94 21.11 -1.32 26.61
C ARG A 94 21.25 0.14 26.18
N PHE A 95 20.14 0.90 26.11
CA PHE A 95 20.14 2.24 25.51
C PHE A 95 19.77 3.38 26.48
N GLY A 96 19.73 3.14 27.79
CA GLY A 96 19.41 4.17 28.78
C GLY A 96 17.99 4.74 28.59
N SER A 97 17.02 4.22 29.35
CA SER A 97 15.61 4.66 29.33
C SER A 97 14.83 4.48 28.02
N GLY A 98 15.24 3.54 27.17
CA GLY A 98 14.54 3.22 25.91
C GLY A 98 13.52 2.08 26.03
N VAL A 99 12.50 2.06 25.16
CA VAL A 99 11.67 0.87 24.91
C VAL A 99 12.21 0.16 23.67
N GLN A 100 12.38 -1.16 23.76
CA GLN A 100 12.84 -2.02 22.67
C GLN A 100 11.76 -3.05 22.35
N PHE A 101 11.64 -3.42 21.09
CA PHE A 101 10.69 -4.43 20.67
C PHE A 101 11.35 -5.79 20.54
N LEU A 102 10.70 -6.81 21.10
CA LEU A 102 11.03 -8.22 20.96
C LEU A 102 10.02 -8.87 20.03
N MET A 103 10.50 -9.70 19.12
CA MET A 103 9.69 -10.72 18.46
C MET A 103 9.83 -12.01 19.24
N GLU A 104 8.71 -12.59 19.62
CA GLU A 104 8.65 -13.79 20.43
C GLU A 104 8.04 -14.92 19.58
N LYS A 105 8.77 -16.02 19.46
CA LYS A 105 8.32 -17.29 18.86
C LYS A 105 8.22 -18.35 19.96
N PRO A 106 7.13 -19.13 20.04
CA PRO A 106 7.03 -20.20 21.02
C PRO A 106 8.08 -21.27 20.71
N ASN A 107 8.92 -21.58 21.68
CA ASN A 107 9.99 -22.59 21.63
C ASN A 107 9.42 -24.01 21.86
N TRP A 108 8.24 -24.32 21.32
CA TRP A 108 7.46 -25.52 21.63
C TRP A 108 6.87 -26.21 20.39
N SER A 109 6.97 -27.55 20.41
CA SER A 109 6.73 -28.51 19.33
C SER A 109 5.32 -28.44 18.69
N PRO A 110 5.19 -28.65 17.35
CA PRO A 110 3.94 -28.48 16.59
C PRO A 110 2.81 -29.50 16.86
N ASP A 111 2.97 -30.43 17.81
CA ASP A 111 2.00 -31.52 18.08
C ASP A 111 1.03 -31.24 19.24
N GLY A 112 1.03 -30.02 19.79
CA GLY A 112 0.17 -29.64 20.91
C GLY A 112 -1.12 -28.96 20.46
N ASP A 113 -2.22 -29.70 20.41
CA ASP A 113 -3.57 -29.16 20.28
C ASP A 113 -3.92 -28.34 21.54
N TYR A 114 -3.78 -27.03 21.45
CA TYR A 114 -4.21 -26.11 22.50
C TYR A 114 -5.09 -25.01 21.90
N GLY A 115 -6.21 -24.81 22.56
CA GLY A 115 -7.25 -23.88 22.14
C GLY A 115 -6.73 -22.44 22.13
N LYS A 116 -7.41 -21.60 21.35
CA LYS A 116 -7.13 -20.17 21.12
C LYS A 116 -6.92 -19.29 22.37
N ASP A 117 -7.10 -19.82 23.58
CA ASP A 117 -7.16 -19.07 24.83
C ASP A 117 -6.02 -19.40 25.82
N ASP A 118 -5.07 -20.27 25.46
CA ASP A 118 -3.97 -20.62 26.36
C ASP A 118 -2.89 -19.52 26.40
N ILE A 119 -2.76 -18.87 27.57
CA ILE A 119 -1.69 -17.91 27.85
C ILE A 119 -0.38 -18.70 28.00
N ILE A 120 0.44 -18.70 26.95
CA ILE A 120 1.75 -19.37 26.96
C ILE A 120 2.70 -18.64 27.95
N PRO A 121 3.32 -19.36 28.91
CA PRO A 121 4.30 -18.79 29.84
C PRO A 121 5.52 -18.17 29.12
N LEU A 122 6.00 -17.01 29.62
CA LEU A 122 7.07 -16.20 29.02
C LEU A 122 8.43 -16.90 28.89
N ASP A 123 8.68 -17.92 29.72
CA ASP A 123 9.89 -18.74 29.72
C ASP A 123 9.97 -19.72 28.53
N LYS A 124 8.91 -19.80 27.73
CA LYS A 124 8.82 -20.67 26.55
C LYS A 124 8.93 -19.94 25.22
N TYR A 125 9.35 -18.69 25.20
CA TYR A 125 9.53 -17.94 23.96
C TYR A 125 11.02 -17.75 23.64
N ASP A 126 11.41 -18.11 22.42
CA ASP A 126 12.63 -17.60 21.83
C ASP A 126 12.37 -16.15 21.40
N SER A 127 13.11 -15.22 22.02
CA SER A 127 12.94 -13.80 21.80
C SER A 127 14.08 -13.26 20.96
N GLU A 128 13.76 -12.75 19.78
CA GLU A 128 14.69 -11.96 18.97
C GLU A 128 14.45 -10.49 19.21
N THR A 129 15.55 -9.77 19.41
CA THR A 129 15.51 -8.33 19.60
C THR A 129 15.43 -7.64 18.26
N ILE A 130 14.33 -6.92 18.00
CA ILE A 130 14.16 -6.13 16.79
C ILE A 130 15.02 -4.89 16.90
N GLU A 131 14.49 -3.84 17.52
CA GLU A 131 15.11 -2.54 17.59
C GLU A 131 14.40 -1.64 18.61
N THR A 132 14.95 -0.45 18.82
CA THR A 132 14.33 0.58 19.65
C THR A 132 13.04 1.15 19.04
N ARG A 133 12.15 1.67 19.91
CA ARG A 133 10.92 2.34 19.51
C ARG A 133 11.06 3.38 18.38
N PRO A 134 11.99 4.35 18.43
CA PRO A 134 12.12 5.33 17.35
C PRO A 134 12.51 4.70 16.01
N MET A 135 13.31 3.63 16.00
CA MET A 135 13.66 2.95 14.74
C MET A 135 12.47 2.20 14.15
N VAL A 136 11.74 1.44 14.97
CA VAL A 136 10.53 0.73 14.50
C VAL A 136 9.48 1.73 13.98
N ASP A 137 9.31 2.85 14.68
CA ASP A 137 8.40 3.92 14.26
C ASP A 137 8.81 4.57 12.93
N GLN A 138 10.12 4.76 12.74
CA GLN A 138 10.68 5.27 11.50
C GLN A 138 10.45 4.29 10.34
N TRP A 139 10.65 2.98 10.54
CA TRP A 139 10.41 1.97 9.51
C TRP A 139 8.94 1.93 9.09
N ILE A 140 8.01 1.95 10.04
CA ILE A 140 6.57 2.00 9.75
C ILE A 140 6.23 3.27 8.97
N THR A 141 6.78 4.42 9.36
CA THR A 141 6.54 5.70 8.68
C THR A 141 7.09 5.69 7.26
N GLN A 142 8.28 5.14 7.05
CA GLN A 142 8.87 4.98 5.71
C GLN A 142 8.01 4.08 4.83
N TYR A 143 7.58 2.92 5.35
CA TYR A 143 6.74 1.99 4.60
C TYR A 143 5.38 2.57 4.21
N LEU A 144 4.75 3.34 5.11
CA LEU A 144 3.53 4.08 4.78
C LEU A 144 3.77 5.10 3.66
N GLY A 145 4.90 5.81 3.69
CA GLY A 145 5.30 6.72 2.62
C GLY A 145 5.54 6.01 1.28
N GLU A 146 6.13 4.82 1.31
CA GLU A 146 6.34 3.98 0.12
C GLU A 146 5.00 3.53 -0.50
N LEU A 147 4.05 3.07 0.32
CA LEU A 147 2.70 2.71 -0.14
C LEU A 147 1.95 3.88 -0.78
N GLU A 148 2.06 5.08 -0.20
CA GLU A 148 1.45 6.30 -0.76
C GLU A 148 2.16 6.74 -2.05
N GLY A 149 3.48 6.58 -2.12
CA GLY A 149 4.29 6.87 -3.31
C GLY A 149 3.97 5.92 -4.47
N GLU A 150 3.86 4.62 -4.21
CA GLU A 150 3.50 3.61 -5.21
C GLU A 150 2.11 3.87 -5.78
N ALA A 151 1.13 4.18 -4.94
CA ALA A 151 -0.22 4.55 -5.37
C ALA A 151 -0.22 5.79 -6.27
N THR A 152 0.58 6.81 -5.93
CA THR A 152 0.77 8.01 -6.74
C THR A 152 1.38 7.70 -8.09
N GLN A 153 2.39 6.81 -8.13
CA GLN A 153 3.04 6.39 -9.37
C GLN A 153 2.09 5.59 -10.27
N VAL A 154 1.27 4.72 -9.69
CA VAL A 154 0.22 3.99 -10.43
C VAL A 154 -0.80 4.96 -11.02
N ALA A 155 -1.28 5.93 -10.24
CA ALA A 155 -2.19 6.96 -10.72
C ALA A 155 -1.60 7.75 -11.90
N PHE A 156 -0.31 8.11 -11.82
CA PHE A 156 0.40 8.78 -12.90
C PHE A 156 0.48 7.93 -14.17
N LEU A 157 0.84 6.64 -14.06
CA LEU A 157 0.94 5.73 -15.21
C LEU A 157 -0.41 5.51 -15.90
N ILE A 158 -1.48 5.36 -15.12
CA ILE A 158 -2.85 5.26 -15.63
C ILE A 158 -3.24 6.57 -16.33
N GLY A 159 -2.95 7.71 -15.71
CA GLY A 159 -3.21 9.02 -16.30
C GLY A 159 -2.50 9.23 -17.64
N LEU A 160 -1.22 8.84 -17.72
CA LEU A 160 -0.45 8.89 -18.97
C LEU A 160 -1.01 7.95 -20.03
N SER A 161 -1.49 6.76 -19.64
CA SER A 161 -2.14 5.82 -20.55
C SER A 161 -3.42 6.40 -21.14
N PHE A 162 -4.23 7.09 -20.34
CA PHE A 162 -5.43 7.78 -20.82
C PHE A 162 -5.12 8.92 -21.79
N LEU A 163 -4.09 9.72 -21.53
CA LEU A 163 -3.63 10.77 -22.47
C LEU A 163 -3.20 10.20 -23.81
N VAL A 164 -2.43 9.10 -23.81
CA VAL A 164 -2.00 8.45 -25.06
C VAL A 164 -3.21 7.89 -25.82
N MET A 165 -4.16 7.29 -25.12
CA MET A 165 -5.36 6.72 -25.72
C MET A 165 -6.28 7.81 -26.29
N GLY A 166 -6.53 8.88 -25.54
CA GLY A 166 -7.37 10.00 -25.96
C GLY A 166 -6.79 10.73 -27.17
N PHE A 167 -5.49 11.02 -27.15
CA PHE A 167 -4.78 11.57 -28.31
C PHE A 167 -4.84 10.63 -29.53
N SER A 168 -4.66 9.32 -29.35
CA SER A 168 -4.74 8.34 -30.44
C SER A 168 -6.14 8.29 -31.06
N LEU A 169 -7.19 8.34 -30.25
CA LEU A 169 -8.59 8.41 -30.72
C LEU A 169 -8.86 9.67 -31.53
N GLN A 170 -8.35 10.82 -31.11
CA GLN A 170 -8.49 12.08 -31.85
C GLN A 170 -7.74 12.03 -33.19
N LEU A 171 -6.53 11.44 -33.24
CA LEU A 171 -5.79 11.24 -34.49
C LEU A 171 -6.55 10.32 -35.45
N LEU A 172 -7.07 9.19 -34.97
CA LEU A 172 -7.85 8.27 -35.80
C LEU A 172 -9.13 8.93 -36.33
N ALA A 173 -9.84 9.69 -35.49
CA ALA A 173 -11.02 10.44 -35.90
C ALA A 173 -10.68 11.50 -36.97
N THR A 174 -9.52 12.16 -36.85
CA THR A 174 -9.05 13.16 -37.81
C THR A 174 -8.60 12.53 -39.13
N SER A 175 -7.86 11.42 -39.10
CA SER A 175 -7.44 10.69 -40.28
C SER A 175 -8.63 10.11 -41.05
N CYS A 176 -9.59 9.48 -40.36
CA CYS A 176 -10.83 9.01 -40.97
C CYS A 176 -11.62 10.15 -41.63
N ARG A 177 -11.59 11.36 -41.06
CA ARG A 177 -12.23 12.54 -41.67
C ARG A 177 -11.52 12.98 -42.94
N ASN A 178 -10.18 12.95 -42.97
CA ASN A 178 -9.39 13.33 -44.15
C ASN A 178 -9.47 12.30 -45.28
N ASP A 179 -9.48 11.00 -44.97
CA ASP A 179 -9.61 9.95 -45.99
C ASP A 179 -10.98 9.97 -46.71
N ILE A 180 -12.04 10.39 -46.00
CA ILE A 180 -13.37 10.60 -46.60
C ILE A 180 -13.37 11.80 -47.57
N PHE A 181 -12.57 12.84 -47.29
CA PHE A 181 -12.50 14.05 -48.12
C PHE A 181 -11.51 13.94 -49.30
N CYS A 182 -10.48 13.10 -49.20
CA CYS A 182 -9.49 12.87 -50.26
C CYS A 182 -9.86 11.71 -51.22
N GLY A 183 -10.93 10.96 -50.93
CA GLY A 183 -11.42 9.84 -51.74
C GLY A 183 -12.50 10.19 -52.79
N LEU A 184 -12.72 11.47 -53.08
CA LEU A 184 -13.61 12.01 -54.11
C LEU A 184 -12.80 12.78 -55.16
#